data_AF-A0A9Q0NXJ3-F1
#
_entry.id   AF-A0A9Q0NXJ3-F1
#
_cell.length_a   1.000
_cell.length_b   1.000
_cell.length_c   1.000
_cell.angle_alpha   90.00
_cell.angle_beta   90.00
_cell.angle_gamma   90.00
#
_symmetry.space_group_name_H-M   'P 1'
#
loop_
_entity.id
_entity.type
_entity.pdbx_description
1 polymer ?
#
loop_
_entity_poly.entity_id
_entity_poly.type
_entity_poly.pdbx_seq_one_letter_code
_entity_poly.pdbx_strand_id
1 'polypeptide(L)'
;MEQPTSPGTSPVELKDCIEELVKFTLESHINQNLGFNLGLSREFCSYLLKEDQNEHQPISHTTAATDCSRQVLSQPLYKRLAEALFESIIRGTLCATNKKAWTDDDNGLKQRSEWNELVLNEGTELVNIFKTVNFELHVQEPFFTQLKDGRKTVEGRCAVGAYNRIGSGASILLNKCVLLQVQEVRRYASFSEMLEAEVLAKVLPGVNTIDEGVRVYRKFYTEEKERSNGVLAICVAKSAAQPYISVARILSGLSKGGLECLLGLPQLPRTF
;
A
#
# COMPACT_ATOMS: atom_id res chain seq x y z
N MET A 1 -11.82 22.10 0.87
CA MET A 1 -11.00 21.58 1.99
C MET A 1 -11.34 20.12 2.14
N GLU A 2 -10.38 19.21 1.93
CA GLU A 2 -10.61 17.78 2.16
C GLU A 2 -10.28 17.46 3.62
N GLN A 3 -11.32 17.24 4.42
CA GLN A 3 -11.14 16.78 5.79
C GLN A 3 -10.54 15.36 5.75
N PRO A 4 -9.58 15.04 6.64
CA PRO A 4 -9.12 13.67 6.73
C PRO A 4 -10.29 12.75 7.07
N THR A 5 -10.39 11.65 6.33
CA THR A 5 -11.45 10.66 6.51
C THR A 5 -11.42 10.10 7.93
N SER A 6 -12.58 9.72 8.46
CA SER A 6 -12.62 8.94 9.70
C SER A 6 -11.89 7.62 9.47
N PRO A 7 -11.18 7.06 10.47
CA PRO A 7 -10.41 5.87 10.25
C PRO A 7 -11.35 4.71 9.92
N GLY A 8 -10.96 3.89 8.93
CA GLY A 8 -11.61 2.62 8.68
C GLY A 8 -11.47 1.74 9.91
N THR A 9 -12.50 0.98 10.24
CA THR A 9 -12.49 0.04 11.37
C THR A 9 -12.44 -1.39 10.86
N SER A 10 -11.73 -2.26 11.57
CA SER A 10 -11.67 -3.70 11.32
C SER A 10 -13.04 -4.34 10.97
N PRO A 11 -13.08 -5.33 10.05
CA PRO A 11 -11.92 -5.93 9.38
C PRO A 11 -11.42 -5.10 8.19
N VAL A 12 -10.10 -4.91 8.10
CA VAL A 12 -9.45 -4.37 6.89
C VAL A 12 -9.10 -5.57 6.01
N GLU A 13 -9.73 -5.65 4.83
CA GLU A 13 -9.57 -6.81 3.95
C GLU A 13 -8.34 -6.65 3.04
N LEU A 14 -7.54 -7.73 2.92
CA LEU A 14 -6.39 -7.76 2.01
C LEU A 14 -6.80 -7.46 0.56
N LYS A 15 -7.99 -7.92 0.15
CA LYS A 15 -8.53 -7.70 -1.20
C LYS A 15 -8.58 -6.22 -1.57
N ASP A 16 -8.91 -5.35 -0.61
CA ASP A 16 -9.05 -3.92 -0.83
C ASP A 16 -7.71 -3.16 -0.76
N CYS A 17 -6.64 -3.85 -0.36
CA CYS A 17 -5.32 -3.27 -0.10
C CYS A 17 -4.23 -3.80 -1.02
N ILE A 18 -4.40 -4.98 -1.64
CA ILE A 18 -3.35 -5.65 -2.41
C ILE A 18 -2.87 -4.82 -3.61
N GLU A 19 -3.77 -4.07 -4.26
CA GLU A 19 -3.41 -3.18 -5.37
C GLU A 19 -2.43 -2.09 -4.92
N GLU A 20 -2.78 -1.35 -3.87
CA GLU A 20 -1.93 -0.30 -3.31
C GLU A 20 -0.63 -0.88 -2.74
N LEU A 21 -0.67 -2.06 -2.12
CA LEU A 21 0.53 -2.75 -1.62
C LEU A 21 1.52 -3.08 -2.73
N VAL A 22 1.05 -3.67 -3.84
CA VAL A 22 1.90 -4.00 -4.98
C VAL A 22 2.47 -2.72 -5.57
N LYS A 23 1.62 -1.71 -5.80
CA LYS A 23 2.05 -0.41 -6.33
C LYS A 23 3.13 0.22 -5.45
N PHE A 24 2.86 0.36 -4.15
CA PHE A 24 3.78 0.90 -3.17
C PHE A 24 5.11 0.15 -3.14
N THR A 25 5.08 -1.18 -3.21
CA THR A 25 6.29 -2.02 -3.20
C THR A 25 7.17 -1.75 -4.43
N LEU A 26 6.55 -1.67 -5.62
CA LEU A 26 7.25 -1.37 -6.87
C LEU A 26 7.81 0.06 -6.89
N GLU A 27 7.01 1.06 -6.50
CA GLU A 27 7.43 2.45 -6.41
C GLU A 27 8.57 2.63 -5.40
N SER A 28 8.49 1.96 -4.25
CA SER A 28 9.52 2.03 -3.21
C SER A 28 10.85 1.42 -3.66
N HIS A 29 10.81 0.36 -4.49
CA HIS A 29 12.01 -0.20 -5.11
C HIS A 29 12.64 0.75 -6.12
N ILE A 30 11.82 1.37 -6.99
CA ILE A 30 12.29 2.36 -7.97
C ILE A 30 12.98 3.53 -7.26
N ASN A 31 12.37 4.01 -6.17
CA ASN A 31 12.86 5.12 -5.35
C ASN A 31 13.96 4.72 -4.36
N GLN A 32 14.42 3.46 -4.36
CA GLN A 32 15.49 2.95 -3.49
C GLN A 32 15.23 3.14 -1.99
N ASN A 33 13.97 3.09 -1.56
CA ASN A 33 13.56 3.32 -0.17
C ASN A 33 12.79 2.13 0.44
N LEU A 34 12.75 0.99 -0.26
CA LEU A 34 12.05 -0.22 0.18
C LEU A 34 12.74 -0.90 1.38
N GLY A 35 14.07 -0.77 1.51
CA GLY A 35 14.86 -1.49 2.51
C GLY A 35 14.98 -3.00 2.24
N PHE A 36 14.57 -3.44 1.04
CA PHE A 36 14.64 -4.82 0.55
C PHE A 36 15.03 -4.78 -0.93
N ASN A 37 15.86 -5.73 -1.38
CA ASN A 37 16.23 -5.84 -2.79
C ASN A 37 15.27 -6.78 -3.53
N LEU A 38 14.41 -6.23 -4.41
CA LEU A 38 13.48 -7.05 -5.19
C LEU A 38 14.17 -7.98 -6.19
N GLY A 39 15.41 -7.72 -6.61
CA GLY A 39 16.04 -8.47 -7.70
C GLY A 39 15.40 -8.25 -9.08
N LEU A 40 14.49 -7.27 -9.18
CA LEU A 40 13.87 -6.82 -10.44
C LEU A 40 14.54 -5.52 -10.89
N SER A 41 14.68 -5.32 -12.20
CA SER A 41 15.19 -4.06 -12.74
C SER A 41 14.17 -2.93 -12.50
N ARG A 42 14.66 -1.69 -12.34
CA ARG A 42 13.77 -0.54 -12.10
C ARG A 42 12.93 -0.23 -13.33
N GLU A 43 13.46 -0.52 -14.50
CA GLU A 43 12.82 -0.38 -15.80
C GLU A 43 11.65 -1.36 -15.91
N PHE A 44 11.83 -2.60 -15.45
CA PHE A 44 10.76 -3.58 -15.35
C PHE A 44 9.65 -3.14 -14.40
N CYS A 45 10.00 -2.71 -13.18
CA CYS A 45 9.02 -2.21 -12.23
C CYS A 45 8.26 -0.98 -12.77
N SER A 46 8.98 -0.06 -13.43
CA SER A 46 8.36 1.12 -14.06
C SER A 46 7.42 0.71 -15.20
N TYR A 47 7.77 -0.31 -15.97
CA TYR A 47 6.91 -0.86 -17.02
C TYR A 47 5.61 -1.44 -16.45
N LEU A 48 5.66 -2.17 -15.33
CA LEU A 48 4.46 -2.69 -14.67
C LEU A 48 3.51 -1.58 -14.18
N LEU A 49 4.06 -0.42 -13.80
CA LEU A 49 3.31 0.73 -13.31
C LEU A 49 2.73 1.63 -14.41
N LYS A 50 3.19 1.50 -15.66
CA LYS A 50 2.69 2.33 -16.77
C LYS A 50 1.22 2.03 -17.06
N GLU A 51 0.44 3.10 -17.26
CA GLU A 51 -0.86 3.02 -17.90
C GLU A 51 -0.64 2.71 -19.39
N ASP A 52 -1.38 1.75 -19.94
CA ASP A 52 -1.22 1.35 -21.33
C ASP A 52 -1.80 2.43 -22.25
N GLN A 53 -0.92 3.25 -22.84
CA GLN A 53 -1.26 4.35 -23.74
C GLN A 53 -1.67 3.89 -25.16
N ASN A 54 -2.00 2.62 -25.37
CA ASN A 54 -2.47 2.13 -26.67
C ASN A 54 -3.95 2.42 -26.91
N GLU A 55 -4.31 3.70 -26.99
CA GLU A 55 -5.60 4.16 -27.53
C GLU A 55 -5.45 5.15 -28.70
N HIS A 56 -4.37 5.12 -29.50
CA HIS A 56 -4.35 5.91 -30.73
C HIS A 56 -3.78 5.13 -31.93
N GLN A 57 -4.55 4.16 -32.43
CA GLN A 57 -4.61 3.93 -33.87
C GLN A 57 -6.05 4.16 -34.34
N PRO A 58 -6.33 5.17 -35.19
CA PRO A 58 -7.64 5.33 -35.77
C PRO A 58 -7.89 4.15 -36.72
N ILE A 59 -8.85 3.31 -36.38
CA ILE A 59 -9.37 2.26 -37.26
C ILE A 59 -9.99 2.97 -38.46
N SER A 60 -9.36 2.84 -39.62
CA SER A 60 -9.96 3.28 -40.89
C SER A 60 -11.24 2.48 -41.13
N HIS A 61 -12.35 3.20 -41.26
CA HIS A 61 -13.69 2.66 -41.45
C HIS A 61 -13.79 1.72 -42.65
N THR A 62 -14.34 0.52 -42.47
CA THR A 62 -15.17 -0.13 -43.49
C THR A 62 -16.26 -0.99 -42.80
N THR A 63 -17.45 -0.39 -42.79
CA THR A 63 -18.82 -0.95 -42.81
C THR A 63 -19.18 -2.25 -42.06
N ALA A 64 -20.12 -2.03 -41.14
CA ALA A 64 -21.38 -2.74 -40.93
C ALA A 64 -21.43 -4.00 -40.04
N ALA A 65 -22.39 -3.91 -39.11
CA ALA A 65 -23.07 -4.95 -38.35
C ALA A 65 -22.38 -5.49 -37.07
N THR A 66 -23.00 -5.10 -35.95
CA THR A 66 -23.24 -5.94 -34.76
C THR A 66 -22.01 -6.39 -33.96
N ASP A 67 -21.65 -5.64 -32.91
CA ASP A 67 -21.54 -6.20 -31.57
C ASP A 67 -21.32 -5.12 -30.50
N CYS A 68 -22.22 -5.09 -29.53
CA CYS A 68 -22.09 -4.30 -28.31
C CYS A 68 -21.19 -5.07 -27.34
N SER A 69 -19.86 -4.95 -27.46
CA SER A 69 -18.89 -5.23 -26.37
C SER A 69 -17.45 -5.26 -26.91
N ARG A 70 -16.66 -4.24 -26.58
CA ARG A 70 -15.22 -4.29 -26.23
C ARG A 70 -14.62 -2.88 -26.26
N GLN A 71 -14.90 -2.11 -25.23
CA GLN A 71 -13.87 -1.22 -24.69
C GLN A 71 -13.23 -2.00 -23.54
N VAL A 72 -12.21 -2.80 -23.84
CA VAL A 72 -11.32 -3.33 -22.80
C VAL A 72 -10.46 -2.16 -22.39
N LEU A 73 -10.90 -1.41 -21.39
CA LEU A 73 -10.08 -0.40 -20.74
C LEU A 73 -8.78 -1.09 -20.30
N SER A 74 -7.67 -0.70 -20.90
CA SER A 74 -6.36 -1.31 -20.69
C SER A 74 -5.84 -0.95 -19.29
N GLN A 75 -6.19 -1.80 -18.31
CA GLN A 75 -5.74 -1.60 -16.94
C GLN A 75 -4.20 -1.76 -16.84
N PRO A 76 -3.52 -0.94 -16.03
CA PRO A 76 -2.10 -1.09 -15.77
C PRO A 76 -1.74 -2.51 -15.32
N LEU A 77 -0.56 -3.00 -15.73
CA LEU A 77 -0.16 -4.38 -15.45
C LEU A 77 -0.03 -4.68 -13.95
N TYR A 78 0.35 -3.70 -13.13
CA TYR A 78 0.43 -3.91 -11.68
C TYR A 78 -0.93 -4.25 -11.05
N LYS A 79 -2.05 -3.78 -11.61
CA LYS A 79 -3.40 -4.11 -11.11
C LYS A 79 -3.72 -5.57 -11.38
N ARG A 80 -3.50 -6.02 -12.62
CA ARG A 80 -3.62 -7.43 -13.02
C ARG A 80 -2.68 -8.32 -12.20
N LEU A 81 -1.47 -7.86 -11.92
CA LEU A 81 -0.53 -8.55 -11.04
C LEU A 81 -1.08 -8.67 -9.62
N ALA A 82 -1.63 -7.58 -9.06
CA ALA A 82 -2.21 -7.58 -7.72
C ALA A 82 -3.40 -8.54 -7.60
N GLU A 83 -4.28 -8.58 -8.60
CA GLU A 83 -5.39 -9.54 -8.68
C GLU A 83 -4.89 -10.99 -8.72
N ALA A 84 -3.96 -11.30 -9.63
CA ALA A 84 -3.41 -12.64 -9.76
C ALA A 84 -2.64 -13.09 -8.51
N LEU A 85 -1.93 -12.15 -7.87
CA LEU A 85 -1.22 -12.37 -6.61
C LEU A 85 -2.20 -12.64 -5.47
N PHE A 86 -3.27 -11.86 -5.35
CA PHE A 86 -4.32 -12.07 -4.36
C PHE A 86 -4.94 -13.46 -4.49
N GLU A 87 -5.37 -13.85 -5.69
CA GLU A 87 -5.92 -15.20 -5.95
C GLU A 87 -4.91 -16.29 -5.58
N SER A 88 -3.64 -16.09 -5.89
CA SER A 88 -2.58 -17.05 -5.56
C SER A 88 -2.38 -17.20 -4.05
N ILE A 89 -2.43 -16.08 -3.31
CA ILE A 89 -2.31 -16.07 -1.84
C ILE A 89 -3.51 -16.80 -1.20
N ILE A 90 -4.73 -16.50 -1.64
CA ILE A 90 -5.95 -17.14 -1.09
C ILE A 90 -5.96 -18.65 -1.35
N ARG A 91 -5.45 -19.09 -2.50
CA ARG A 91 -5.36 -20.51 -2.85
C ARG A 91 -4.13 -21.21 -2.25
N GLY A 92 -3.14 -20.47 -1.77
CA GLY A 92 -1.87 -21.01 -1.31
C GLY A 92 -1.02 -21.63 -2.44
N THR A 93 -1.25 -21.24 -3.70
CA THR A 93 -0.55 -21.76 -4.87
C THR A 93 -0.59 -20.75 -6.01
N LEU A 94 0.45 -20.72 -6.84
CA LEU A 94 0.56 -19.79 -7.95
C LEU A 94 -0.52 -20.03 -9.01
N CYS A 95 -1.36 -19.02 -9.24
CA CYS A 95 -2.43 -19.04 -10.23
C CYS A 95 -1.96 -18.41 -11.54
N ALA A 96 -1.34 -19.21 -12.41
CA ALA A 96 -0.99 -18.73 -13.74
C ALA A 96 -2.24 -18.51 -14.59
N THR A 97 -2.34 -17.33 -15.21
CA THR A 97 -3.41 -17.01 -16.17
C THR A 97 -3.25 -17.75 -17.49
N ASN A 98 -2.03 -18.21 -17.82
CA ASN A 98 -1.76 -19.01 -19.02
C ASN A 98 -0.98 -20.29 -18.69
N LYS A 99 -1.64 -21.45 -18.83
CA LYS A 99 -1.03 -22.76 -18.61
C LYS A 99 0.06 -23.12 -19.65
N LYS A 100 0.11 -22.44 -20.81
CA LYS A 100 1.14 -22.65 -21.85
C LYS A 100 2.48 -21.95 -21.55
N ALA A 101 2.56 -21.14 -20.49
CA ALA A 101 3.80 -20.49 -20.09
C ALA A 101 4.77 -21.43 -19.37
N TRP A 102 4.41 -22.70 -19.17
CA TRP A 102 5.16 -23.67 -18.38
C TRP A 102 5.91 -24.65 -19.28
N THR A 103 7.14 -24.98 -18.87
CA THR A 103 7.84 -26.17 -19.35
C THR A 103 7.49 -27.33 -18.42
N ASP A 104 6.99 -28.44 -18.96
CA ASP A 104 6.66 -29.65 -18.20
C ASP A 104 7.90 -30.53 -17.92
N ASP A 105 9.09 -29.95 -17.97
CA ASP A 105 10.34 -30.63 -17.62
C ASP A 105 10.55 -30.67 -16.10
N ASP A 106 11.42 -31.57 -15.62
CA ASP A 106 11.69 -31.74 -14.19
C ASP A 106 12.14 -30.43 -13.51
N ASN A 107 12.84 -29.57 -14.27
CA ASN A 107 13.27 -28.26 -13.77
C ASN A 107 12.10 -27.28 -13.59
N GLY A 108 11.18 -27.20 -14.56
CA GLY A 108 9.97 -26.38 -14.46
C GLY A 108 9.03 -26.85 -13.34
N LEU A 109 8.89 -28.17 -13.15
CA LEU A 109 8.13 -28.75 -12.05
C LEU A 109 8.71 -28.38 -10.68
N LYS A 110 10.04 -28.46 -10.53
CA LYS A 110 10.73 -28.07 -9.30
C LYS A 110 10.54 -26.58 -8.99
N GLN A 111 10.80 -25.71 -9.98
CA GLN A 111 10.64 -24.27 -9.82
C GLN A 111 9.20 -23.88 -9.45
N ARG A 112 8.21 -24.56 -10.04
CA ARG A 112 6.80 -24.34 -9.69
C ARG A 112 6.49 -24.75 -8.24
N SER A 113 7.08 -25.83 -7.76
CA SER A 113 6.94 -26.23 -6.36
C SER A 113 7.52 -25.17 -5.42
N GLU A 114 8.69 -24.63 -5.75
CA GLU A 114 9.35 -23.56 -4.99
C GLU A 114 8.49 -22.28 -4.97
N TRP A 115 7.89 -21.89 -6.10
CA TRP A 115 6.98 -20.74 -6.15
C TRP A 115 5.69 -20.96 -5.36
N ASN A 116 5.13 -22.18 -5.38
CA ASN A 116 3.95 -22.50 -4.59
C ASN A 116 4.23 -22.42 -3.08
N GLU A 117 5.36 -22.98 -2.64
CA GLU A 117 5.78 -22.90 -1.25
C GLU A 117 6.04 -21.46 -0.80
N LEU A 118 6.69 -20.66 -1.65
CA LEU A 118 6.92 -19.24 -1.42
C LEU A 118 5.59 -18.48 -1.24
N VAL A 119 4.66 -18.63 -2.18
CA VAL A 119 3.34 -17.97 -2.12
C VAL A 119 2.56 -18.41 -0.89
N LEU A 120 2.62 -19.69 -0.54
CA LEU A 120 1.96 -20.21 0.65
C LEU A 120 2.53 -19.58 1.92
N ASN A 121 3.86 -19.57 2.08
CA ASN A 121 4.53 -19.11 3.29
C ASN A 121 4.38 -17.59 3.47
N GLU A 122 4.79 -16.81 2.47
CA GLU A 122 4.74 -15.34 2.54
C GLU A 122 3.30 -14.82 2.43
N GLY A 123 2.43 -15.49 1.68
CA GLY A 123 1.01 -15.17 1.61
C GLY A 123 0.30 -15.41 2.94
N THR A 124 0.64 -16.48 3.66
CA THR A 124 0.12 -16.75 5.00
C THR A 124 0.61 -15.69 6.00
N GLU A 125 1.88 -15.30 5.95
CA GLU A 125 2.40 -14.20 6.76
C GLU A 125 1.64 -12.90 6.48
N LEU A 126 1.44 -12.54 5.22
CA LEU A 126 0.70 -11.34 4.81
C LEU A 126 -0.75 -11.37 5.34
N VAL A 127 -1.46 -12.48 5.17
CA VAL A 127 -2.83 -12.65 5.70
C VAL A 127 -2.85 -12.52 7.22
N ASN A 128 -1.86 -13.06 7.92
CA ASN A 128 -1.77 -12.94 9.38
C ASN A 128 -1.49 -11.51 9.83
N ILE A 129 -0.67 -10.75 9.10
CA ILE A 129 -0.48 -9.32 9.34
C ILE A 129 -1.81 -8.57 9.22
N PHE A 130 -2.61 -8.85 8.19
CA PHE A 130 -3.91 -8.17 8.01
C PHE A 130 -4.91 -8.49 9.12
N LYS A 131 -4.87 -9.70 9.69
CA LYS A 131 -5.71 -10.07 10.85
C LYS A 131 -5.39 -9.25 12.10
N THR A 132 -4.20 -8.66 12.22
CA THR A 132 -3.84 -7.83 13.39
C THR A 132 -4.22 -6.36 13.22
N VAL A 133 -4.63 -5.93 12.01
CA VAL A 133 -4.95 -4.52 11.74
C VAL A 133 -6.25 -4.13 12.44
N ASN A 134 -6.18 -3.09 13.28
CA ASN A 134 -7.36 -2.57 13.98
C ASN A 134 -8.00 -1.39 13.25
N PHE A 135 -7.16 -0.52 12.66
CA PHE A 135 -7.59 0.71 12.01
C PHE A 135 -6.87 0.94 10.69
N GLU A 136 -7.57 1.53 9.73
CA GLU A 136 -6.99 2.06 8.49
C GLU A 136 -7.03 3.59 8.52
N LEU A 137 -5.89 4.23 8.28
CA LEU A 137 -5.77 5.68 8.26
C LEU A 137 -5.17 6.13 6.93
N HIS A 138 -5.80 7.16 6.33
CA HIS A 138 -5.19 7.89 5.23
C HIS A 138 -4.40 9.10 5.77
N VAL A 139 -3.18 9.25 5.26
CA VAL A 139 -2.26 10.33 5.59
C VAL A 139 -1.67 10.89 4.30
N GLN A 140 -1.71 12.21 4.16
CA GLN A 140 -1.17 12.91 2.98
C GLN A 140 0.35 13.09 3.10
N GLU A 141 1.00 13.31 1.96
CA GLU A 141 2.40 13.75 1.94
C GLU A 141 2.53 15.20 2.45
N PRO A 142 3.63 15.56 3.13
CA PRO A 142 4.84 14.76 3.39
C PRO A 142 4.74 13.82 4.62
N PHE A 143 3.62 13.86 5.35
CA PHE A 143 3.49 13.20 6.65
C PHE A 143 3.50 11.68 6.54
N PHE A 144 2.96 11.11 5.46
CA PHE A 144 3.03 9.67 5.20
C PHE A 144 4.48 9.19 5.11
N THR A 145 5.31 9.82 4.28
CA THR A 145 6.73 9.48 4.17
C THR A 145 7.45 9.68 5.50
N GLN A 146 7.16 10.75 6.24
CA GLN A 146 7.76 11.00 7.54
C GLN A 146 7.40 9.93 8.59
N LEU A 147 6.16 9.42 8.60
CA LEU A 147 5.72 8.32 9.46
C LEU A 147 6.38 7.00 9.05
N LYS A 148 6.41 6.71 7.75
CA LYS A 148 7.06 5.51 7.17
C LYS A 148 8.53 5.41 7.55
N ASP A 149 9.23 6.54 7.51
CA ASP A 149 10.66 6.65 7.82
C ASP A 149 10.95 6.78 9.32
N GLY A 150 9.92 6.88 10.17
CA GLY A 150 10.06 7.03 11.62
C GLY A 150 10.54 8.42 12.08
N ARG A 151 10.54 9.42 11.18
CA ARG A 151 10.85 10.82 11.54
C ARG A 151 9.71 11.46 12.31
N LYS A 152 8.48 11.21 11.86
CA LYS A 152 7.24 11.55 12.58
C LYS A 152 6.82 10.34 13.40
N THR A 153 6.63 10.53 14.70
CA THR A 153 6.29 9.47 15.66
C THR A 153 5.02 9.79 16.45
N VAL A 154 4.42 10.96 16.23
CA VAL A 154 3.17 11.37 16.84
C VAL A 154 2.22 11.86 15.76
N GLU A 155 1.05 11.25 15.67
CA GLU A 155 -0.02 11.63 14.74
C GLU A 155 -1.12 12.38 15.48
N GLY A 156 -1.24 13.69 15.24
CA GLY A 156 -2.27 14.53 15.82
C GLY A 156 -3.58 14.48 15.04
N ARG A 157 -4.71 14.23 15.70
CA ARG A 157 -6.06 14.19 15.09
C ARG A 157 -7.09 14.81 16.03
N CYS A 158 -8.13 15.46 15.52
CA CYS A 158 -9.28 15.80 16.35
C CYS A 158 -9.92 14.53 16.91
N ALA A 159 -10.32 14.55 18.19
CA ALA A 159 -10.85 13.39 18.89
C ALA A 159 -12.32 13.08 18.50
N VAL A 160 -12.54 12.70 17.25
CA VAL A 160 -13.88 12.48 16.67
C VAL A 160 -14.08 11.04 16.19
N GLY A 161 -15.33 10.56 16.27
CA GLY A 161 -15.73 9.29 15.67
C GLY A 161 -14.85 8.11 16.11
N ALA A 162 -14.40 7.32 15.14
CA ALA A 162 -13.59 6.11 15.38
C ALA A 162 -12.18 6.40 15.91
N TYR A 163 -11.64 7.62 15.78
CA TYR A 163 -10.35 7.98 16.38
C TYR A 163 -10.36 7.82 17.91
N ASN A 164 -11.50 8.03 18.56
CA ASN A 164 -11.64 7.86 20.01
C ASN A 164 -11.47 6.42 20.51
N ARG A 165 -11.52 5.44 19.61
CA ARG A 165 -11.35 4.02 19.93
C ARG A 165 -9.90 3.56 19.80
N ILE A 166 -9.02 4.39 19.24
CA ILE A 166 -7.60 4.07 19.12
C ILE A 166 -6.98 4.10 20.52
N GLY A 167 -6.34 3.00 20.90
CA GLY A 167 -5.65 2.84 22.17
C GLY A 167 -4.27 2.24 21.99
N SER A 168 -3.48 2.22 23.07
CA SER A 168 -2.17 1.57 23.10
C SER A 168 -2.27 0.10 22.69
N GLY A 169 -1.27 -0.38 21.96
CA GLY A 169 -1.20 -1.73 21.41
C GLY A 169 -1.95 -1.93 20.09
N ALA A 170 -2.79 -0.98 19.65
CA ALA A 170 -3.49 -1.08 18.38
C ALA A 170 -2.54 -1.02 17.18
N SER A 171 -2.86 -1.76 16.12
CA SER A 171 -2.17 -1.71 14.83
C SER A 171 -2.93 -0.85 13.84
N ILE A 172 -2.23 0.09 13.21
CA ILE A 172 -2.75 1.04 12.24
C ILE A 172 -2.10 0.77 10.88
N LEU A 173 -2.92 0.51 9.86
CA LEU A 173 -2.48 0.44 8.47
C LEU A 173 -2.61 1.83 7.82
N LEU A 174 -1.47 2.43 7.46
CA LEU A 174 -1.41 3.71 6.78
C LEU A 174 -1.43 3.54 5.28
N ASN A 175 -2.34 4.26 4.61
CA ASN A 175 -2.50 4.28 3.15
C ASN A 175 -2.48 2.86 2.55
N LYS A 176 -3.09 1.89 3.25
CA LYS A 176 -3.15 0.47 2.87
C LYS A 176 -1.80 -0.27 2.78
N CYS A 177 -0.69 0.37 3.13
CA CYS A 177 0.65 -0.14 2.81
C CYS A 177 1.62 -0.27 3.99
N VAL A 178 1.56 0.62 4.98
CA VAL A 178 2.55 0.67 6.07
C VAL A 178 1.89 0.38 7.41
N LEU A 179 2.41 -0.58 8.16
CA LEU A 179 1.86 -0.95 9.45
C LEU A 179 2.61 -0.25 10.59
N LEU A 180 1.88 0.49 11.42
CA LEU A 180 2.39 1.10 12.64
C LEU A 180 1.69 0.52 13.87
N GLN A 181 2.40 0.49 14.99
CA GLN A 181 1.86 0.11 16.28
C GLN A 181 1.73 1.34 17.19
N VAL A 182 0.55 1.53 17.76
CA VAL A 182 0.26 2.59 18.73
C VAL A 182 0.96 2.27 20.04
N GLN A 183 1.87 3.15 20.44
CA GLN A 183 2.58 3.06 21.71
C GLN A 183 1.74 3.65 22.83
N GLU A 184 1.15 4.82 22.57
CA GLU A 184 0.36 5.58 23.55
C GLU A 184 -0.61 6.52 22.83
N VAL A 185 -1.71 6.89 23.50
CA VAL A 185 -2.63 7.92 23.03
C VAL A 185 -2.88 8.93 24.14
N ARG A 186 -2.61 10.21 23.88
CA ARG A 186 -2.82 11.31 24.83
C ARG A 186 -3.89 12.26 24.31
N ARG A 187 -4.60 12.90 25.24
CA ARG A 187 -5.69 13.86 24.96
C ARG A 187 -5.29 15.25 25.40
N TYR A 188 -5.61 16.24 24.57
CA TYR A 188 -5.36 17.65 24.80
C TYR A 188 -6.61 18.47 24.46
N ALA A 189 -6.75 19.67 25.03
CA ALA A 189 -7.87 20.55 24.72
C ALA A 189 -7.71 21.21 23.34
N SER A 190 -6.48 21.40 22.88
CA SER A 190 -6.16 22.09 21.62
C SER A 190 -4.94 21.52 20.89
N PHE A 191 -4.78 21.84 19.61
CA PHE A 191 -3.56 21.53 18.86
C PHE A 191 -2.36 22.33 19.39
N SER A 192 -2.56 23.57 19.87
CA SER A 192 -1.47 24.36 20.48
C SER A 192 -0.90 23.62 21.69
N GLU A 193 -1.78 23.24 22.62
CA GLU A 193 -1.41 22.52 23.84
C GLU A 193 -0.75 21.18 23.51
N MET A 194 -1.29 20.43 22.54
CA MET A 194 -0.67 19.20 22.07
C MET A 194 0.75 19.45 21.53
N LEU A 195 0.95 20.48 20.70
CA LEU A 195 2.24 20.79 20.09
C LEU A 195 3.27 21.36 21.08
N GLU A 196 2.81 21.96 22.18
CA GLU A 196 3.65 22.43 23.29
C GLU A 196 4.08 21.27 24.20
N ALA A 197 3.16 20.34 24.48
CA ALA A 197 3.41 19.19 25.34
C ALA A 197 4.19 18.08 24.61
N GLU A 198 3.88 17.84 23.34
CA GLU A 198 4.62 16.91 22.49
C GLU A 198 5.83 17.61 21.85
N VAL A 199 6.90 16.86 21.56
CA VAL A 199 8.03 17.43 20.82
C VAL A 199 7.56 17.79 19.41
N LEU A 200 7.48 19.08 19.07
CA LEU A 200 7.00 19.58 17.76
C LEU A 200 7.59 18.80 16.57
N ALA A 201 8.91 18.56 16.57
CA ALA A 201 9.59 17.82 15.50
C ALA A 201 9.13 16.35 15.35
N LYS A 202 8.58 15.73 16.40
CA LYS A 202 7.99 14.39 16.35
C LYS A 202 6.57 14.39 15.80
N VAL A 203 5.86 15.51 15.90
CA VAL A 203 4.50 15.70 15.39
C VAL A 203 4.52 16.24 13.94
N LEU A 204 5.30 17.28 13.69
CA LEU A 204 5.40 17.97 12.40
C LEU A 204 6.88 18.22 12.05
N PRO A 205 7.63 17.18 11.61
CA PRO A 205 9.02 17.35 11.19
C PRO A 205 9.17 18.44 10.12
N GLY A 206 10.09 19.38 10.34
CA GLY A 206 10.37 20.52 9.47
C GLY A 206 9.59 21.80 9.79
N VAL A 207 8.66 21.76 10.76
CA VAL A 207 7.99 22.95 11.30
C VAL A 207 8.75 23.47 12.51
N ASN A 208 8.95 24.78 12.59
CA ASN A 208 9.83 25.38 13.60
C ASN A 208 9.08 26.07 14.75
N THR A 209 7.79 26.39 14.57
CA THR A 209 6.99 27.11 15.57
C THR A 209 5.63 26.47 15.80
N ILE A 210 5.06 26.67 17.00
CA ILE A 210 3.74 26.18 17.36
C ILE A 210 2.66 26.80 16.46
N ASP A 211 2.73 28.11 16.20
CA ASP A 211 1.79 28.82 15.33
C ASP A 211 1.77 28.25 13.90
N GLU A 212 2.94 27.95 13.33
CA GLU A 212 3.03 27.26 12.05
C GLU A 212 2.38 25.88 12.11
N GLY A 213 2.62 25.13 13.19
CA GLY A 213 2.04 23.81 13.40
C GLY A 213 0.51 23.85 13.50
N VAL A 214 -0.05 24.81 14.23
CA VAL A 214 -1.50 25.03 14.30
C VAL A 214 -2.04 25.38 12.91
N ARG A 215 -1.36 26.23 12.14
CA ARG A 215 -1.76 26.54 10.74
C ARG A 215 -1.78 25.32 9.84
N VAL A 216 -0.91 24.32 10.07
CA VAL A 216 -0.98 23.03 9.35
C VAL A 216 -2.31 22.32 9.67
N TYR A 217 -2.67 22.21 10.95
CA TYR A 217 -3.93 21.56 11.35
C TYR A 217 -5.18 22.30 10.89
N ARG A 218 -5.13 23.63 10.78
CA ARG A 218 -6.24 24.45 10.27
C ARG A 218 -6.60 24.18 8.81
N LYS A 219 -5.71 23.54 8.04
CA LYS A 219 -6.04 23.05 6.69
C LYS A 219 -7.06 21.89 6.71
N PHE A 220 -7.16 21.20 7.84
CA PHE A 220 -7.93 19.96 8.01
C PHE A 220 -9.11 20.10 8.97
N TYR A 221 -8.98 20.96 10.00
CA TYR A 221 -9.95 21.08 11.09
C TYR A 221 -10.28 22.54 11.43
N THR A 222 -11.56 22.83 11.61
CA THR A 222 -12.01 24.13 12.12
C THR A 222 -11.79 24.24 13.62
N GLU A 223 -11.71 25.48 14.11
CA GLU A 223 -11.56 25.77 15.53
C GLU A 223 -12.74 25.29 16.36
N GLU A 224 -13.97 25.39 15.85
CA GLU A 224 -15.12 24.90 16.60
C GLU A 224 -15.05 23.39 16.81
N LYS A 225 -14.57 22.65 15.79
CA LYS A 225 -14.45 21.20 15.87
C LYS A 225 -13.36 20.76 16.83
N GLU A 226 -12.23 21.44 16.82
CA GLU A 226 -11.19 21.25 17.82
C GLU A 226 -11.72 21.53 19.23
N ARG A 227 -12.31 22.71 19.46
CA ARG A 227 -12.81 23.10 20.78
C ARG A 227 -13.88 22.16 21.32
N SER A 228 -14.74 21.63 20.45
CA SER A 228 -15.85 20.76 20.87
C SER A 228 -15.42 19.34 21.20
N ASN A 229 -14.28 18.87 20.66
CA ASN A 229 -13.87 17.46 20.78
C ASN A 229 -12.52 17.28 21.48
N GLY A 230 -11.67 18.30 21.47
CA GLY A 230 -10.25 18.18 21.79
C GLY A 230 -9.46 17.46 20.69
N VAL A 231 -8.22 17.13 21.04
CA VAL A 231 -7.22 16.55 20.14
C VAL A 231 -6.61 15.30 20.75
N LEU A 232 -6.28 14.33 19.90
CA LEU A 232 -5.51 13.14 20.21
C LEU A 232 -4.09 13.29 19.65
N ALA A 233 -3.09 12.99 20.49
CA ALA A 233 -1.74 12.66 20.05
C ALA A 233 -1.60 11.13 20.05
N ILE A 234 -1.52 10.53 18.86
CA ILE A 234 -1.37 9.09 18.68
C ILE A 234 0.12 8.80 18.48
N CYS A 235 0.79 8.36 19.54
CA CYS A 235 2.21 7.99 19.49
C CYS A 235 2.36 6.63 18.80
N VAL A 236 3.19 6.55 17.78
CA VAL A 236 3.33 5.38 16.92
C VAL A 236 4.79 4.99 16.72
N ALA A 237 5.02 3.70 16.55
CA ALA A 237 6.29 3.14 16.10
C ALA A 237 6.06 2.23 14.90
N LYS A 238 7.08 2.07 14.06
CA LYS A 238 7.03 1.16 12.92
C LYS A 238 6.96 -0.28 13.42
N SER A 239 5.98 -1.04 12.92
CA SER A 239 5.88 -2.47 13.22
C SER A 239 7.07 -3.23 12.62
N ALA A 240 7.56 -4.26 13.32
CA ALA A 240 8.59 -5.16 12.82
C ALA A 240 8.11 -5.96 11.60
N ALA A 241 6.84 -6.39 11.64
CA ALA A 241 6.17 -7.01 10.50
C ALA A 241 5.57 -5.93 9.59
N GLN A 242 5.86 -5.99 8.28
CA GLN A 242 5.37 -5.04 7.29
C GLN A 242 4.76 -5.78 6.10
N PRO A 243 3.53 -5.43 5.68
CA PRO A 243 2.86 -6.16 4.60
C PRO A 243 3.56 -6.00 3.25
N TYR A 244 4.16 -4.83 2.99
CA TYR A 244 4.95 -4.61 1.78
C TYR A 244 6.22 -5.46 1.71
N ILE A 245 6.74 -5.95 2.84
CA ILE A 245 7.90 -6.86 2.86
C ILE A 245 7.49 -8.26 2.41
N SER A 246 6.35 -8.78 2.85
CA SER A 246 5.83 -10.07 2.37
C SER A 246 5.57 -10.02 0.86
N VAL A 247 4.96 -8.94 0.37
CA VAL A 247 4.80 -8.73 -1.08
C VAL A 247 6.17 -8.67 -1.78
N ALA A 248 7.13 -7.92 -1.25
CA ALA A 248 8.47 -7.80 -1.82
C ALA A 248 9.18 -9.17 -1.94
N ARG A 249 9.06 -10.03 -0.92
CA ARG A 249 9.63 -11.38 -0.95
C ARG A 249 8.98 -12.26 -2.00
N ILE A 250 7.65 -12.22 -2.13
CA ILE A 250 6.94 -12.95 -3.20
C ILE A 250 7.40 -12.46 -4.57
N LEU A 251 7.38 -11.15 -4.81
CA LEU A 251 7.79 -10.57 -6.10
C LEU A 251 9.25 -10.94 -6.44
N SER A 252 10.13 -10.93 -5.44
CA SER A 252 11.54 -11.27 -5.61
C SER A 252 11.76 -12.75 -5.93
N GLY A 253 11.13 -13.65 -5.17
CA GLY A 253 11.29 -15.09 -5.38
C GLY A 253 10.60 -15.61 -6.65
N LEU A 254 9.52 -14.96 -7.09
CA LEU A 254 8.92 -15.24 -8.41
C LEU A 254 9.84 -14.82 -9.56
N SER A 255 10.65 -13.77 -9.37
CA SER A 255 11.49 -13.16 -10.40
C SER A 255 10.67 -12.74 -11.65
N LYS A 256 11.34 -12.33 -12.73
CA LYS A 256 10.66 -11.97 -13.98
C LYS A 256 9.77 -13.10 -14.51
N GLY A 257 10.25 -14.35 -14.48
CA GLY A 257 9.54 -15.50 -15.06
C GLY A 257 8.23 -15.84 -14.34
N GLY A 258 8.21 -15.81 -13.01
CA GLY A 258 7.00 -16.05 -12.23
C GLY A 258 5.97 -14.93 -12.40
N LEU A 259 6.43 -13.68 -12.52
CA LEU A 259 5.55 -12.54 -12.78
C LEU A 259 4.95 -12.58 -14.19
N GLU A 260 5.71 -13.00 -15.20
CA GLU A 260 5.20 -13.28 -16.54
C GLU A 260 4.11 -14.36 -16.53
N CYS A 261 4.29 -15.41 -15.73
CA CYS A 261 3.29 -16.46 -15.54
C CYS A 261 1.99 -15.94 -14.91
N LEU A 262 2.08 -15.08 -13.88
CA LEU A 262 0.91 -14.46 -13.25
C LEU A 262 0.16 -13.55 -14.23
N LEU A 263 0.89 -12.78 -15.03
CA LEU A 263 0.34 -11.85 -16.02
C LEU A 263 -0.14 -12.54 -17.30
N GLY A 264 0.26 -13.80 -17.53
CA GLY A 264 -0.10 -14.57 -18.72
C GLY A 264 0.58 -14.05 -19.99
N LEU A 265 1.72 -13.38 -19.84
CA LEU A 265 2.44 -12.74 -20.94
C LEU A 265 3.53 -13.70 -21.46
N PRO A 266 3.53 -14.05 -22.76
CA PRO A 266 4.41 -15.09 -23.29
C PRO A 266 5.89 -14.69 -23.29
N GLN A 267 6.23 -13.39 -23.40
CA GLN A 267 7.54 -12.78 -23.13
C GLN A 267 7.32 -11.29 -22.87
N LEU A 268 7.67 -10.76 -21.69
CA LEU A 268 7.80 -9.32 -21.52
C LEU A 268 9.03 -8.84 -22.33
N PRO A 269 9.08 -7.57 -22.79
CA PRO A 269 10.20 -7.09 -23.59
C PRO A 269 11.54 -7.52 -22.99
N ARG A 270 12.42 -8.10 -23.81
CA ARG A 270 13.73 -8.62 -23.37
C ARG A 270 14.68 -7.51 -22.90
N THR A 271 14.30 -6.25 -23.06
CA THR A 271 15.09 -5.05 -22.76
C THR A 271 14.96 -4.55 -21.31
N PHE A 272 14.56 -5.41 -20.36
CA PHE A 272 14.48 -5.09 -18.93
C PHE A 272 15.13 -6.15 -18.08
#